data_AF-A0A545T1A8-F1
#
_entry.id   AF-A0A545T1A8-F1
#
_cell.length_a   1.000
_cell.length_b   1.000
_cell.length_c   1.000
_cell.angle_alpha   90.00
_cell.angle_beta   90.00
_cell.angle_gamma   90.00
#
_symmetry.space_group_name_H-M   'P 1'
#
loop_
_entity.id
_entity.type
_entity.pdbx_description
1 polymer ?
#
loop_
_entity_poly.entity_id
_entity_poly.type
_entity_poly.pdbx_seq_one_letter_code
_entity_poly.pdbx_strand_id
1 'polypeptide(L)'
;MKHIWVVVLITLTSALNAGELTREAVKGSYFLGTPERGKTKVEMDFGNLGNKVVLAVGCKGCPTATYSFLKEESSTLGVATFFNTIGLYVFQYDENSWVVVQPDGQLGRKVWNKIGHANIYSKDANKAKSVARADIEKFAIGLSSKIMNQEVGEMSHSGGTYHLAVPVNHMGRAQSSYQVEFNRDAKKAINIKPCDKCSVDQYQHLPQESDIAGVDIYRHATSYYIFDLQDGVLITTFANASGLGKTLWGKGNNYNVLSNNKAYIRQILASKEKQDTIDKMMAEYFAMIKTEFEKRAEEERLAKVATRDLPAQGIQDSGQQKQALEASIRWAKAWNWKETINAAYFTSNDWAITRNRLTGVITGKVARGYITMKHPDGRCRFQYVSYRQDYDGSNYMNFHMTGVGPIYDLKCDKI
;
A
#
# COMPACT_ATOMS: atom_id res chain seq x y z
N MET A 1 10.75 2.43 64.23
CA MET A 1 10.49 1.01 63.89
C MET A 1 8.99 0.80 63.73
N LYS A 2 8.50 0.72 62.49
CA LYS A 2 7.12 0.31 62.16
C LYS A 2 7.23 -0.67 61.00
N HIS A 3 6.95 -1.94 61.27
CA HIS A 3 6.97 -3.00 60.26
C HIS A 3 5.68 -2.93 59.44
N ILE A 4 5.82 -2.63 58.14
CA ILE A 4 4.74 -2.76 57.15
C ILE A 4 4.77 -4.22 56.68
N TRP A 5 3.72 -4.96 57.00
CA TRP A 5 3.46 -6.28 56.43
C TRP A 5 2.91 -6.10 55.02
N VAL A 6 3.73 -6.44 54.01
CA VAL A 6 3.27 -6.59 52.63
C VAL A 6 2.69 -7.99 52.49
N VAL A 7 1.36 -8.08 52.45
CA VAL A 7 0.64 -9.29 52.06
C VAL A 7 0.76 -9.41 50.56
N VAL A 8 1.68 -10.26 50.09
CA VAL A 8 1.77 -10.68 48.69
C VAL A 8 0.62 -11.67 48.45
N LEU A 9 -0.44 -11.18 47.81
CA LEU A 9 -1.53 -12.01 47.33
C LEU A 9 -1.04 -12.76 46.09
N ILE A 10 -0.47 -13.95 46.28
CA ILE A 10 -0.11 -14.87 45.19
C ILE A 10 -1.44 -15.43 44.64
N THR A 11 -1.98 -14.79 43.61
CA THR A 11 -2.99 -15.45 42.78
C THR A 11 -2.30 -16.57 42.02
N LEU A 12 -2.45 -17.81 42.51
CA LEU A 12 -2.16 -19.00 41.71
C LEU A 12 -3.14 -19.02 40.53
N THR A 13 -2.77 -18.37 39.44
CA THR A 13 -3.25 -18.80 38.12
C THR A 13 -2.51 -20.11 37.84
N SER A 14 -3.16 -21.23 38.13
CA SER A 14 -2.74 -22.52 37.58
C SER A 14 -2.75 -22.37 36.06
N ALA A 15 -1.58 -22.09 35.48
CA ALA A 15 -1.32 -22.33 34.09
C ALA A 15 -1.52 -23.84 33.90
N LEU A 16 -2.70 -24.24 33.44
CA LEU A 16 -2.83 -25.54 32.82
C LEU A 16 -1.80 -25.53 31.69
N ASN A 17 -0.71 -26.27 31.89
CA ASN A 17 0.02 -26.81 30.76
C ASN A 17 -1.04 -27.44 29.87
N ALA A 18 -1.09 -27.07 28.59
CA ALA A 18 -1.88 -27.77 27.61
C ALA A 18 -1.36 -29.21 27.55
N GLY A 19 -1.82 -30.06 28.48
CA GLY A 19 -1.55 -31.48 28.47
C GLY A 19 -1.95 -31.99 27.10
N GLU A 20 -1.10 -32.81 26.48
CA GLU A 20 -1.38 -33.37 25.17
C GLU A 20 -2.78 -33.98 25.20
N LEU A 21 -3.70 -33.38 24.43
CA LEU A 21 -5.06 -33.89 24.29
C LEU A 21 -4.99 -35.34 23.83
N THR A 22 -5.49 -36.25 24.65
CA THR A 22 -5.64 -37.66 24.27
C THR A 22 -7.06 -37.93 23.82
N ARG A 23 -7.22 -38.95 22.98
CA ARG A 23 -8.55 -39.39 22.55
C ARG A 23 -9.39 -39.82 23.76
N GLU A 24 -8.77 -40.46 24.74
CA GLU A 24 -9.40 -40.97 25.95
C GLU A 24 -9.94 -39.82 26.81
N ALA A 25 -9.23 -38.70 26.90
CA ALA A 25 -9.68 -37.53 27.63
C ALA A 25 -10.92 -36.89 26.98
N VAL A 26 -10.96 -36.83 25.65
CA VAL A 26 -12.03 -36.16 24.90
C VAL A 26 -13.23 -37.06 24.65
N LYS A 27 -13.02 -38.34 24.34
CA LYS A 27 -14.08 -39.23 23.88
C LYS A 27 -15.19 -39.37 24.94
N GLY A 28 -16.43 -39.28 24.49
CA GLY A 28 -17.60 -39.59 25.32
C GLY A 28 -18.82 -38.74 25.02
N SER A 29 -19.82 -38.90 25.90
CA SER A 29 -21.10 -38.22 25.83
C SER A 29 -21.08 -36.93 26.66
N TYR A 30 -21.48 -35.82 26.04
CA TYR A 30 -21.50 -34.49 26.64
C TYR A 30 -22.93 -33.95 26.67
N PHE A 31 -23.35 -33.46 27.83
CA PHE A 31 -24.58 -32.72 28.01
C PHE A 31 -24.45 -31.32 27.43
N LEU A 32 -25.51 -30.88 26.76
CA LEU A 32 -25.61 -29.55 26.18
C LEU A 32 -26.25 -28.58 27.17
N GLY A 33 -25.70 -27.37 27.29
CA GLY A 33 -26.33 -26.33 28.12
C GLY A 33 -27.65 -25.84 27.56
N THR A 34 -27.71 -25.64 26.24
CA THR A 34 -28.95 -25.41 25.49
C THR A 34 -29.17 -26.55 24.50
N PRO A 35 -30.38 -27.13 24.40
CA PRO A 35 -30.66 -28.18 23.42
C PRO A 35 -30.41 -27.72 21.98
N GLU A 36 -29.72 -28.56 21.19
CA GLU A 36 -29.46 -28.32 19.77
C GLU A 36 -30.26 -29.32 18.92
N ARG A 37 -31.12 -28.82 18.03
CA ARG A 37 -31.99 -29.66 17.18
C ARG A 37 -32.81 -30.68 17.98
N GLY A 38 -33.29 -30.26 19.16
CA GLY A 38 -34.05 -31.12 20.08
C GLY A 38 -33.22 -32.19 20.80
N LYS A 39 -31.89 -32.18 20.68
CA LYS A 39 -30.99 -33.06 21.43
C LYS A 39 -30.45 -32.34 22.65
N THR A 40 -30.23 -33.09 23.73
CA THR A 40 -29.65 -32.61 24.99
C THR A 40 -28.24 -33.15 25.22
N LYS A 41 -27.76 -34.01 24.32
CA LYS A 41 -26.42 -34.61 24.35
C LYS A 41 -25.80 -34.68 22.97
N VAL A 42 -24.48 -34.64 22.94
CA VAL A 42 -23.63 -34.94 21.78
C VAL A 42 -22.56 -35.94 22.18
N GLU A 43 -22.11 -36.74 21.22
CA GLU A 43 -20.92 -37.56 21.33
C GLU A 43 -19.75 -36.79 20.71
N MET A 44 -18.63 -36.75 21.43
CA MET A 44 -17.39 -36.16 20.95
C MET A 44 -16.32 -37.23 20.81
N ASP A 45 -15.48 -37.10 19.78
CA ASP A 45 -14.30 -37.94 19.57
C ASP A 45 -13.16 -37.07 19.02
N PHE A 46 -11.92 -37.46 19.33
CA PHE A 46 -10.72 -36.72 18.97
C PHE A 46 -9.71 -37.66 18.31
N GLY A 47 -9.08 -37.20 17.23
CA GLY A 47 -8.06 -37.99 16.56
C GLY A 47 -7.65 -37.42 15.21
N ASN A 48 -7.05 -38.27 14.39
CA ASN A 48 -6.56 -37.89 13.08
C ASN A 48 -7.57 -38.23 11.98
N LEU A 49 -7.81 -37.28 11.08
CA LEU A 49 -8.49 -37.48 9.80
C LEU A 49 -7.49 -37.18 8.68
N GLY A 50 -6.88 -38.24 8.15
CA GLY A 50 -5.71 -38.11 7.27
C GLY A 50 -4.53 -37.49 8.03
N ASN A 51 -4.03 -36.35 7.54
CA ASN A 51 -2.92 -35.60 8.16
C ASN A 51 -3.39 -34.48 9.11
N LYS A 52 -4.68 -34.39 9.43
CA LYS A 52 -5.25 -33.34 10.27
C LYS A 52 -5.74 -33.89 11.59
N VAL A 53 -5.36 -33.23 12.69
CA VAL A 53 -5.97 -33.46 14.00
C VAL A 53 -7.34 -32.80 14.02
N VAL A 54 -8.37 -33.54 14.40
CA VAL A 54 -9.76 -33.09 14.38
C VAL A 54 -10.51 -33.44 15.66
N LEU A 55 -11.53 -32.64 15.94
CA LEU A 55 -12.59 -32.92 16.90
C LEU A 55 -13.87 -33.21 16.12
N ALA A 56 -14.45 -34.39 16.32
CA ALA A 56 -15.73 -34.78 15.76
C ALA A 56 -16.81 -34.63 16.83
N VAL A 57 -17.90 -33.92 16.51
CA VAL A 57 -19.05 -33.72 17.40
C VAL A 57 -20.31 -34.16 16.67
N GLY A 58 -21.06 -35.11 17.21
CA GLY A 58 -22.25 -35.63 16.56
C GLY A 58 -23.36 -36.03 17.55
N CYS A 59 -24.56 -36.25 17.04
CA CYS A 59 -25.66 -36.83 17.81
C CYS A 59 -26.39 -37.88 16.96
N LYS A 60 -27.11 -38.80 17.62
CA LYS A 60 -27.90 -39.82 16.92
C LYS A 60 -28.94 -39.15 16.01
N GLY A 61 -28.78 -39.32 14.70
CA GLY A 61 -29.62 -38.73 13.65
C GLY A 61 -29.20 -37.32 13.20
N CYS A 62 -28.03 -36.84 13.63
CA CYS A 62 -27.47 -35.55 13.22
C CYS A 62 -26.22 -35.76 12.35
N PRO A 63 -25.98 -34.92 11.33
CA PRO A 63 -24.68 -34.88 10.67
C PRO A 63 -23.57 -34.55 11.67
N THR A 64 -22.47 -35.29 11.63
CA THR A 64 -21.29 -35.03 12.45
C THR A 64 -20.61 -33.74 11.99
N ALA A 65 -20.37 -32.81 12.91
CA ALA A 65 -19.54 -31.65 12.67
C ALA A 65 -18.08 -31.99 12.97
N THR A 66 -17.19 -31.65 12.05
CA THR A 66 -15.75 -31.85 12.21
C THR A 66 -15.06 -30.50 12.31
N TYR A 67 -14.23 -30.35 13.34
CA TYR A 67 -13.44 -29.14 13.60
C TYR A 67 -11.95 -29.48 13.47
N SER A 68 -11.20 -28.63 12.78
CA SER A 68 -9.75 -28.76 12.64
C SER A 68 -9.04 -28.13 13.83
N PHE A 69 -8.05 -28.81 14.38
CA PHE A 69 -7.23 -28.29 15.47
C PHE A 69 -6.38 -27.10 15.00
N LEU A 70 -6.44 -26.00 15.74
CA LEU A 70 -5.64 -24.81 15.51
C LEU A 70 -4.42 -24.84 16.42
N LYS A 71 -3.35 -25.53 15.97
CA LYS A 71 -2.16 -25.80 16.80
C LYS A 71 -1.51 -24.53 17.34
N GLU A 72 -1.29 -23.53 16.48
CA GLU A 72 -0.64 -22.28 16.87
C GLU A 72 -1.50 -21.50 17.87
N GLU A 73 -2.77 -21.26 17.53
CA GLU A 73 -3.73 -20.56 18.39
C GLU A 73 -3.88 -21.28 19.74
N SER A 74 -3.91 -22.61 19.74
CA SER A 74 -4.02 -23.39 20.98
C SER A 74 -2.80 -23.23 21.87
N SER A 75 -1.60 -23.26 21.27
CA SER A 75 -0.33 -23.06 21.98
C SER A 75 -0.27 -21.65 22.59
N THR A 76 -0.64 -20.63 21.83
CA THR A 76 -0.66 -19.24 22.31
C THR A 76 -1.65 -19.05 23.45
N LEU A 77 -2.85 -19.60 23.31
CA LEU A 77 -3.92 -19.38 24.29
C LEU A 77 -3.71 -20.23 25.54
N GLY A 78 -2.97 -21.33 25.45
CA GLY A 78 -2.94 -22.37 26.48
C GLY A 78 -4.27 -23.13 26.58
N VAL A 79 -5.07 -23.10 25.50
CA VAL A 79 -6.42 -23.67 25.45
C VAL A 79 -6.59 -24.37 24.12
N ALA A 80 -6.96 -25.65 24.15
CA ALA A 80 -7.21 -26.37 22.92
C ALA A 80 -8.33 -25.71 22.12
N THR A 81 -8.01 -25.36 20.88
CA THR A 81 -8.84 -24.55 20.00
C THR A 81 -9.06 -25.28 18.69
N PHE A 82 -10.32 -25.41 18.29
CA PHE A 82 -10.72 -26.03 17.03
C PHE A 82 -11.63 -25.10 16.24
N PHE A 83 -11.61 -25.23 14.92
CA PHE A 83 -12.41 -24.41 14.01
C PHE A 83 -12.99 -25.24 12.88
N ASN A 84 -14.22 -24.94 12.45
CA ASN A 84 -14.81 -25.54 11.25
C ASN A 84 -15.13 -24.51 10.16
N THR A 85 -15.44 -25.00 8.97
CA THR A 85 -15.64 -24.17 7.78
C THR A 85 -16.90 -23.29 7.81
N ILE A 86 -17.84 -23.54 8.73
CA ILE A 86 -19.06 -22.75 8.89
C ILE A 86 -18.91 -21.62 9.92
N GLY A 87 -17.70 -21.40 10.44
CA GLY A 87 -17.40 -20.29 11.34
C GLY A 87 -17.58 -20.58 12.82
N LEU A 88 -17.70 -21.85 13.23
CA LEU A 88 -17.78 -22.23 14.64
C LEU A 88 -16.40 -22.58 15.19
N TYR A 89 -16.16 -22.11 16.41
CA TYR A 89 -15.00 -22.47 17.21
C TYR A 89 -15.43 -23.37 18.36
N VAL A 90 -14.58 -24.33 18.71
CA VAL A 90 -14.71 -25.13 19.93
C VAL A 90 -13.45 -24.93 20.76
N PHE A 91 -13.62 -24.47 22.01
CA PHE A 91 -12.55 -24.24 22.95
C PHE A 91 -12.69 -25.15 24.15
N GLN A 92 -11.57 -25.68 24.64
CA GLN A 92 -11.56 -26.35 25.93
C GLN A 92 -11.88 -25.33 27.02
N TYR A 93 -12.89 -25.62 27.84
CA TYR A 93 -13.27 -24.77 28.97
C TYR A 93 -12.61 -25.27 30.27
N ASP A 94 -12.54 -26.59 30.43
CA ASP A 94 -11.81 -27.31 31.47
C ASP A 94 -11.53 -28.76 31.03
N GLU A 95 -11.09 -29.63 31.94
CA GLU A 95 -10.80 -31.05 31.65
C GLU A 95 -11.99 -31.84 31.10
N ASN A 96 -13.22 -31.46 31.43
CA ASN A 96 -14.44 -32.22 31.13
C ASN A 96 -15.49 -31.41 30.34
N SER A 97 -15.17 -30.19 29.93
CA SER A 97 -16.11 -29.27 29.30
C SER A 97 -15.48 -28.48 28.17
N TRP A 98 -16.29 -28.19 27.17
CA TRP A 98 -15.95 -27.45 25.96
C TRP A 98 -17.00 -26.38 25.73
N VAL A 99 -16.60 -25.25 25.16
CA VAL A 99 -17.55 -24.25 24.69
C VAL A 99 -17.50 -24.16 23.17
N VAL A 100 -18.67 -24.05 22.56
CA VAL A 100 -18.82 -23.79 21.13
C VAL A 100 -19.31 -22.36 20.95
N VAL A 101 -18.69 -21.61 20.03
CA VAL A 101 -19.08 -20.23 19.73
C VAL A 101 -19.03 -19.91 18.23
N GLN A 102 -19.92 -19.03 17.79
CA GLN A 102 -19.89 -18.42 16.46
C GLN A 102 -19.61 -16.91 16.58
N PRO A 103 -18.35 -16.48 16.46
CA PRO A 103 -17.96 -15.09 16.60
C PRO A 103 -18.22 -14.26 15.34
N ASP A 104 -18.12 -12.94 15.47
CA ASP A 104 -18.24 -11.94 14.41
C ASP A 104 -16.94 -11.70 13.61
N GLY A 105 -16.04 -12.69 13.61
CA GLY A 105 -14.79 -12.63 12.88
C GLY A 105 -13.87 -13.81 13.18
N GLN A 106 -12.84 -13.96 12.36
CA GLN A 106 -11.83 -15.00 12.56
C GLN A 106 -10.95 -14.70 13.78
N LEU A 107 -10.62 -15.73 14.56
CA LEU A 107 -9.66 -15.65 15.67
C LEU A 107 -8.30 -15.13 15.17
N GLY A 108 -7.71 -14.18 15.90
CA GLY A 108 -6.42 -13.58 15.53
C GLY A 108 -6.49 -12.54 14.42
N ARG A 109 -7.69 -12.06 14.05
CA ARG A 109 -7.89 -10.94 13.10
C ARG A 109 -8.52 -9.70 13.72
N LYS A 110 -9.29 -9.89 14.78
CA LYS A 110 -9.88 -8.82 15.59
C LYS A 110 -10.22 -9.39 16.96
N VAL A 111 -10.36 -8.50 17.93
CA VAL A 111 -11.08 -8.81 19.16
C VAL A 111 -12.55 -8.99 18.79
N TRP A 112 -13.16 -10.07 19.28
CA TRP A 112 -14.57 -10.36 19.03
C TRP A 112 -15.45 -9.45 19.86
N ASN A 113 -16.50 -8.93 19.24
CA ASN A 113 -17.45 -8.04 19.92
C ASN A 113 -18.87 -8.62 19.97
N LYS A 114 -19.16 -9.63 19.12
CA LYS A 114 -20.47 -10.28 19.06
C LYS A 114 -20.28 -11.77 18.88
N ILE A 115 -21.07 -12.54 19.63
CA ILE A 115 -21.14 -13.99 19.54
C ILE A 115 -22.58 -14.36 19.13
N GLY A 116 -22.76 -14.84 17.90
CA GLY A 116 -24.09 -15.20 17.37
C GLY A 116 -24.64 -16.45 18.03
N HIS A 117 -23.79 -17.47 18.19
CA HIS A 117 -24.12 -18.72 18.86
C HIS A 117 -23.10 -19.00 19.97
N ALA A 118 -23.57 -19.49 21.11
CA ALA A 118 -22.74 -19.90 22.24
C ALA A 118 -23.43 -21.05 22.98
N ASN A 119 -22.71 -22.14 23.25
CA ASN A 119 -23.19 -23.27 24.04
C ASN A 119 -22.02 -23.94 24.78
N ILE A 120 -22.33 -24.71 25.81
CA ILE A 120 -21.37 -25.54 26.55
C ILE A 120 -21.70 -27.01 26.36
N TYR A 121 -20.67 -27.82 26.13
CA TYR A 121 -20.70 -29.28 26.08
C TYR A 121 -19.92 -29.78 27.29
N SER A 122 -20.58 -30.41 28.26
CA SER A 122 -19.91 -30.90 29.48
C SER A 122 -20.24 -32.36 29.77
N LYS A 123 -19.27 -33.14 30.26
CA LYS A 123 -19.53 -34.48 30.80
C LYS A 123 -20.39 -34.43 32.08
N ASP A 124 -20.48 -33.26 32.72
CA ASP A 124 -21.35 -33.00 33.88
C ASP A 124 -22.65 -32.30 33.47
N ALA A 125 -23.78 -32.97 33.72
CA ALA A 125 -25.12 -32.46 33.41
C ALA A 125 -25.51 -31.20 34.18
N ASN A 126 -25.04 -31.05 35.42
CA ASN A 126 -25.35 -29.89 36.25
C ASN A 126 -24.57 -28.67 35.75
N LYS A 127 -23.28 -28.87 35.44
CA LYS A 127 -22.45 -27.83 34.84
C LYS A 127 -22.99 -27.34 33.51
N ALA A 128 -23.41 -28.26 32.63
CA ALA A 128 -24.02 -27.90 31.36
C ALA A 128 -25.23 -26.96 31.57
N LYS A 129 -26.08 -27.24 32.55
CA LYS A 129 -27.26 -26.41 32.85
C LYS A 129 -26.93 -25.09 33.55
N SER A 130 -25.84 -25.04 34.32
CA SER A 130 -25.54 -23.90 35.20
C SER A 130 -24.68 -22.82 34.55
N VAL A 131 -23.84 -23.16 33.56
CA VAL A 131 -22.98 -22.18 32.90
C VAL A 131 -23.83 -21.27 32.02
N ALA A 132 -23.87 -19.99 32.36
CA ALA A 132 -24.65 -19.02 31.62
C ALA A 132 -24.00 -18.70 30.27
N ARG A 133 -24.83 -18.39 29.27
CA ARG A 133 -24.36 -17.95 27.95
C ARG A 133 -23.38 -16.77 28.06
N ALA A 134 -23.65 -15.80 28.94
CA ALA A 134 -22.80 -14.63 29.13
C ALA A 134 -21.37 -15.00 29.58
N ASP A 135 -21.20 -16.05 30.38
CA ASP A 135 -19.89 -16.52 30.83
C ASP A 135 -19.11 -17.16 29.68
N ILE A 136 -19.80 -17.89 28.81
CA ILE A 136 -19.23 -18.48 27.58
C ILE A 136 -18.76 -17.37 26.63
N GLU A 137 -19.59 -16.36 26.41
CA GLU A 137 -19.26 -15.23 25.55
C GLU A 137 -18.07 -14.44 26.12
N LYS A 138 -18.08 -14.15 27.43
CA LYS A 138 -16.97 -13.47 28.11
C LYS A 138 -15.67 -14.27 28.00
N PHE A 139 -15.73 -15.58 28.20
CA PHE A 139 -14.57 -16.47 28.05
C PHE A 139 -14.01 -16.41 26.61
N ALA A 140 -14.87 -16.59 25.60
CA ALA A 140 -14.46 -16.59 24.19
C ALA A 140 -13.90 -15.23 23.74
N ILE A 141 -14.55 -14.13 24.13
CA ILE A 141 -14.06 -12.77 23.85
C ILE A 141 -12.71 -12.54 24.55
N GLY A 142 -12.56 -13.01 25.79
CA GLY A 142 -11.29 -12.98 26.52
C GLY A 142 -10.16 -13.68 25.78
N LEU A 143 -10.41 -14.88 25.22
CA LEU A 143 -9.42 -15.58 24.37
C LEU A 143 -9.08 -14.77 23.12
N SER A 144 -10.09 -14.19 22.44
CA SER A 144 -9.85 -13.34 21.27
C SER A 144 -9.00 -12.11 21.60
N SER A 145 -9.22 -11.49 22.76
CA SER A 145 -8.41 -10.37 23.23
C SER A 145 -6.99 -10.80 23.57
N LYS A 146 -6.83 -11.94 24.25
CA LYS A 146 -5.52 -12.50 24.62
C LYS A 146 -4.65 -12.77 23.39
N ILE A 147 -5.19 -13.42 22.35
CA ILE A 147 -4.39 -13.70 21.15
C ILE A 147 -4.03 -12.42 20.38
N MET A 148 -4.91 -11.42 20.36
CA MET A 148 -4.67 -10.16 19.66
C MET A 148 -3.58 -9.30 20.34
N ASN A 149 -3.43 -9.46 21.65
CA ASN A 149 -2.50 -8.69 22.48
C ASN A 149 -1.34 -9.55 23.03
N GLN A 150 -1.05 -10.68 22.39
CA GLN A 150 0.08 -11.53 22.79
C GLN A 150 1.40 -10.75 22.65
N GLU A 151 2.41 -11.09 23.45
CA GLU A 151 3.75 -10.54 23.28
C GLU A 151 4.30 -10.87 21.90
N VAL A 152 5.04 -9.91 21.31
CA VAL A 152 5.58 -10.08 19.96
C VAL A 152 6.67 -11.15 19.94
N GLY A 153 7.47 -11.25 21.01
CA GLY A 153 8.68 -12.07 21.00
C GLY A 153 9.77 -11.47 20.11
N GLU A 154 10.78 -12.26 19.79
CA GLU A 154 11.87 -11.84 18.92
C GLU A 154 11.40 -11.63 17.47
N MET A 155 11.88 -10.54 16.88
CA MET A 155 11.70 -10.20 15.48
C MET A 155 12.99 -10.55 14.73
N SER A 156 12.89 -10.89 13.45
CA SER A 156 14.08 -11.19 12.64
C SER A 156 13.96 -10.62 11.24
N HIS A 157 15.05 -10.03 10.73
CA HIS A 157 15.12 -9.58 9.35
C HIS A 157 15.60 -10.73 8.43
N SER A 158 14.76 -11.75 8.28
CA SER A 158 15.04 -12.92 7.43
C SER A 158 13.96 -13.13 6.38
N GLY A 159 14.31 -13.83 5.30
CA GLY A 159 13.33 -14.37 4.36
C GLY A 159 12.44 -15.44 5.01
N GLY A 160 11.35 -15.78 4.34
CA GLY A 160 10.38 -16.79 4.78
C GLY A 160 8.94 -16.33 4.64
N THR A 161 8.08 -16.85 5.52
CA THR A 161 6.64 -16.52 5.48
C THR A 161 6.39 -15.20 6.18
N TYR A 162 5.80 -14.23 5.48
CA TYR A 162 5.36 -12.96 6.03
C TYR A 162 3.84 -12.93 6.08
N HIS A 163 3.27 -12.66 7.25
CA HIS A 163 1.85 -12.52 7.49
C HIS A 163 1.38 -11.11 7.15
N LEU A 164 0.24 -11.01 6.47
CA LEU A 164 -0.36 -9.74 6.08
C LEU A 164 -1.35 -9.28 7.14
N ALA A 165 -1.35 -7.97 7.45
CA ALA A 165 -2.39 -7.33 8.24
C ALA A 165 -3.75 -7.45 7.54
N VAL A 166 -3.82 -7.05 6.28
CA VAL A 166 -5.02 -7.16 5.45
C VAL A 166 -4.82 -8.24 4.38
N PRO A 167 -5.66 -9.30 4.33
CA PRO A 167 -5.58 -10.28 3.25
C PRO A 167 -5.79 -9.65 1.88
N VAL A 168 -5.07 -10.14 0.87
CA VAL A 168 -5.14 -9.64 -0.51
C VAL A 168 -5.57 -10.76 -1.45
N ASN A 169 -6.52 -10.46 -2.34
CA ASN A 169 -7.02 -11.44 -3.29
C ASN A 169 -6.06 -11.62 -4.46
N HIS A 170 -5.61 -12.87 -4.65
CA HIS A 170 -4.82 -13.32 -5.78
C HIS A 170 -5.56 -14.47 -6.46
N MET A 171 -5.82 -14.35 -7.77
CA MET A 171 -6.53 -15.37 -8.55
C MET A 171 -7.86 -15.84 -7.91
N GLY A 172 -8.63 -14.90 -7.35
CA GLY A 172 -9.90 -15.19 -6.68
C GLY A 172 -9.79 -15.81 -5.27
N ARG A 173 -8.58 -15.89 -4.70
CA ARG A 173 -8.35 -16.42 -3.35
C ARG A 173 -7.66 -15.39 -2.46
N ALA A 174 -8.21 -15.16 -1.28
CA ALA A 174 -7.59 -14.31 -0.28
C ALA A 174 -6.30 -14.96 0.25
N GLN A 175 -5.19 -14.25 0.12
CA GLN A 175 -3.89 -14.62 0.67
C GLN A 175 -3.67 -13.83 1.96
N SER A 176 -3.28 -14.54 3.01
CA SER A 176 -3.04 -13.96 4.33
C SER A 176 -1.57 -13.97 4.74
N SER A 177 -0.72 -14.52 3.88
CA SER A 177 0.72 -14.56 4.02
C SER A 177 1.38 -14.67 2.65
N TYR A 178 2.59 -14.15 2.50
CA TYR A 178 3.44 -14.31 1.32
C TYR A 178 4.75 -15.01 1.68
N GLN A 179 5.41 -15.59 0.68
CA GLN A 179 6.82 -15.93 0.81
C GLN A 179 7.66 -14.74 0.36
N VAL A 180 8.62 -14.35 1.20
CA VAL A 180 9.50 -13.20 0.99
C VAL A 180 10.94 -13.68 1.00
N GLU A 181 11.72 -13.22 0.04
CA GLU A 181 13.15 -13.48 -0.05
C GLU A 181 13.90 -12.15 -0.25
N PHE A 182 14.96 -11.95 0.54
CA PHE A 182 15.84 -10.80 0.44
C PHE A 182 17.08 -11.18 -0.37
N ASN A 183 17.25 -10.56 -1.54
CA ASN A 183 18.48 -10.63 -2.29
C ASN A 183 19.39 -9.47 -1.83
N ARG A 184 20.53 -9.82 -1.22
CA ARG A 184 21.51 -8.88 -0.66
C ARG A 184 22.72 -8.65 -1.58
N ASP A 185 22.62 -9.05 -2.85
CA ASP A 185 23.66 -8.78 -3.84
C ASP A 185 23.78 -7.27 -4.10
N ALA A 186 24.77 -6.86 -4.90
CA ALA A 186 25.08 -5.45 -5.17
C ALA A 186 23.89 -4.59 -5.62
N LYS A 187 22.85 -5.20 -6.21
CA LYS A 187 21.65 -4.48 -6.67
C LYS A 187 20.55 -4.34 -5.61
N LYS A 188 20.58 -5.14 -4.53
CA LYS A 188 19.53 -5.31 -3.50
C LYS A 188 18.12 -5.50 -4.09
N ALA A 189 17.45 -6.60 -3.75
CA ALA A 189 16.05 -6.78 -4.17
C ALA A 189 15.25 -7.54 -3.12
N ILE A 190 13.93 -7.36 -3.15
CA ILE A 190 12.98 -8.18 -2.39
C ILE A 190 12.09 -8.92 -3.40
N ASN A 191 12.11 -10.25 -3.32
CA ASN A 191 11.23 -11.12 -4.09
C ASN A 191 10.03 -11.47 -3.21
N ILE A 192 8.83 -11.19 -3.68
CA ILE A 192 7.58 -11.61 -3.02
C ILE A 192 6.89 -12.62 -3.92
N LYS A 193 6.59 -13.81 -3.39
CA LYS A 193 5.72 -14.79 -4.04
C LYS A 193 4.35 -14.78 -3.34
N PRO A 194 3.31 -14.19 -3.97
CA PRO A 194 2.02 -14.00 -3.29
C PRO A 194 1.22 -15.28 -3.10
N CYS A 195 1.40 -16.27 -3.99
CA CYS A 195 0.75 -17.57 -3.93
C CYS A 195 1.55 -18.61 -4.73
N ASP A 196 1.29 -19.90 -4.53
CA ASP A 196 2.05 -20.99 -5.19
C ASP A 196 2.05 -20.93 -6.71
N LYS A 197 0.92 -20.50 -7.29
CA LYS A 197 0.69 -20.37 -8.74
C LYS A 197 0.94 -18.95 -9.26
N CYS A 198 1.30 -18.01 -8.40
CA CYS A 198 1.55 -16.62 -8.76
C CYS A 198 2.98 -16.47 -9.27
N SER A 199 3.20 -15.48 -10.14
CA SER A 199 4.55 -15.00 -10.46
C SER A 199 5.22 -14.41 -9.22
N VAL A 200 6.55 -14.35 -9.24
CA VAL A 200 7.33 -13.63 -8.23
C VAL A 200 7.33 -12.15 -8.60
N ASP A 201 6.91 -11.31 -7.67
CA ASP A 201 7.01 -9.87 -7.77
C ASP A 201 8.39 -9.46 -7.29
N GLN A 202 9.24 -9.01 -8.21
CA GLN A 202 10.57 -8.52 -7.90
C GLN A 202 10.53 -7.01 -7.63
N TYR A 203 10.89 -6.62 -6.42
CA TYR A 203 11.02 -5.23 -6.00
C TYR A 203 12.49 -4.81 -6.03
N GLN A 204 12.80 -3.77 -6.78
CA GLN A 204 14.16 -3.25 -6.99
C GLN A 204 14.44 -2.11 -6.02
N HIS A 205 15.63 -2.11 -5.42
CA HIS A 205 16.05 -1.07 -4.48
C HIS A 205 16.12 0.31 -5.14
N LEU A 206 15.67 1.32 -4.40
CA LEU A 206 15.64 2.73 -4.78
C LEU A 206 16.63 3.51 -3.91
N PRO A 207 17.92 3.58 -4.28
CA PRO A 207 18.96 4.11 -3.40
C PRO A 207 18.75 5.58 -3.04
N GLN A 208 18.34 6.42 -3.99
CA GLN A 208 18.15 7.85 -3.72
C GLN A 208 17.01 8.10 -2.74
N GLU A 209 15.86 7.46 -2.96
CA GLU A 209 14.71 7.53 -2.06
C GLU A 209 15.06 6.95 -0.69
N SER A 210 15.83 5.87 -0.64
CA SER A 210 16.26 5.23 0.60
C SER A 210 17.18 6.13 1.43
N ASP A 211 18.17 6.75 0.78
CA ASP A 211 19.09 7.69 1.40
C ASP A 211 18.36 8.90 1.99
N ILE A 212 17.31 9.39 1.31
CA ILE A 212 16.52 10.53 1.77
C ILE A 212 15.64 10.14 2.97
N ALA A 213 14.98 8.99 2.90
CA ALA A 213 14.05 8.57 3.94
C ALA A 213 14.71 7.90 5.14
N GLY A 214 15.97 7.48 5.02
CA GLY A 214 16.69 6.74 6.06
C GLY A 214 16.21 5.30 6.26
N VAL A 215 15.54 4.73 5.25
CA VAL A 215 14.97 3.38 5.25
C VAL A 215 15.16 2.76 3.87
N ASP A 216 15.43 1.46 3.78
CA ASP A 216 15.56 0.80 2.47
C ASP A 216 14.18 0.76 1.78
N ILE A 217 14.10 1.36 0.59
CA ILE A 217 12.89 1.46 -0.23
C ILE A 217 13.08 0.66 -1.51
N TYR A 218 12.05 -0.08 -1.89
CA TYR A 218 12.05 -0.89 -3.10
C TYR A 218 10.81 -0.60 -3.94
N ARG A 219 10.90 -0.81 -5.26
CA ARG A 219 9.80 -0.60 -6.20
C ARG A 219 9.56 -1.80 -7.10
N HIS A 220 8.29 -2.15 -7.26
CA HIS A 220 7.81 -3.06 -8.30
C HIS A 220 6.84 -2.32 -9.22
N ALA A 221 7.01 -2.50 -10.54
CA ALA A 221 6.30 -1.72 -11.55
C ALA A 221 6.40 -0.19 -11.30
N THR A 222 5.42 0.60 -11.72
CA THR A 222 5.46 2.07 -11.58
C THR A 222 4.92 2.59 -10.23
N SER A 223 4.21 1.76 -9.48
CA SER A 223 3.31 2.23 -8.41
C SER A 223 3.36 1.44 -7.10
N TYR A 224 4.05 0.30 -7.05
CA TYR A 224 4.14 -0.51 -5.83
C TYR A 224 5.48 -0.28 -5.15
N TYR A 225 5.45 0.08 -3.88
CA TYR A 225 6.64 0.35 -3.09
C TYR A 225 6.66 -0.51 -1.83
N ILE A 226 7.85 -0.91 -1.41
CA ILE A 226 8.10 -1.54 -0.11
C ILE A 226 9.04 -0.63 0.67
N PHE A 227 8.68 -0.35 1.92
CA PHE A 227 9.55 0.26 2.91
C PHE A 227 9.95 -0.83 3.89
N ASP A 228 11.26 -1.09 4.00
CA ASP A 228 11.82 -2.14 4.84
C ASP A 228 12.31 -1.56 6.18
N LEU A 229 11.52 -1.76 7.23
CA LEU A 229 11.79 -1.19 8.56
C LEU A 229 12.84 -1.97 9.37
N GLN A 230 13.58 -2.90 8.74
CA GLN A 230 14.72 -3.61 9.34
C GLN A 230 14.40 -4.32 10.67
N ASP A 231 13.36 -5.16 10.71
CA ASP A 231 13.10 -6.13 11.80
C ASP A 231 12.06 -7.18 11.36
N GLY A 232 12.13 -7.60 10.09
CA GLY A 232 11.10 -8.45 9.51
C GLY A 232 9.75 -7.77 9.43
N VAL A 233 9.73 -6.44 9.29
CA VAL A 233 8.53 -5.63 9.05
C VAL A 233 8.68 -4.90 7.73
N LEU A 234 7.74 -5.16 6.83
CA LEU A 234 7.66 -4.51 5.52
C LEU A 234 6.35 -3.74 5.43
N ILE A 235 6.39 -2.51 4.93
CA ILE A 235 5.20 -1.74 4.59
C ILE A 235 5.10 -1.70 3.06
N THR A 236 4.08 -2.37 2.53
CA THR A 236 3.77 -2.30 1.10
C THR A 236 2.80 -1.16 0.86
N THR A 237 3.05 -0.32 -0.13
CA THR A 237 2.14 0.77 -0.51
C THR A 237 1.84 0.75 -1.99
N PHE A 238 0.67 1.28 -2.34
CA PHE A 238 0.34 1.67 -3.71
C PHE A 238 0.25 3.19 -3.78
N ALA A 239 1.15 3.81 -4.54
CA ALA A 239 1.05 5.22 -4.87
C ALA A 239 0.62 5.35 -6.34
N ASN A 240 -0.44 6.12 -6.58
CA ASN A 240 -1.03 6.34 -7.91
C ASN A 240 0.00 6.91 -8.92
N ALA A 241 -0.41 7.05 -10.19
CA ALA A 241 0.44 7.24 -11.37
C ALA A 241 1.55 8.31 -11.32
N SER A 242 1.51 9.24 -10.36
CA SER A 242 2.60 10.20 -10.15
C SER A 242 3.84 9.57 -9.50
N GLY A 243 3.67 8.52 -8.68
CA GLY A 243 4.77 7.80 -8.03
C GLY A 243 5.37 8.52 -6.82
N LEU A 244 6.24 7.80 -6.10
CA LEU A 244 6.98 8.31 -4.94
C LEU A 244 7.83 9.53 -5.35
N GLY A 245 7.84 10.56 -4.50
CA GLY A 245 8.54 11.82 -4.75
C GLY A 245 7.78 12.85 -5.60
N LYS A 246 6.58 12.53 -6.12
CA LYS A 246 5.75 13.52 -6.84
C LYS A 246 4.51 13.93 -6.06
N THR A 247 3.94 13.02 -5.27
CA THR A 247 2.75 13.24 -4.45
C THR A 247 3.06 13.12 -2.97
N LEU A 248 2.24 13.78 -2.15
CA LEU A 248 2.24 13.58 -0.71
C LEU A 248 1.41 12.35 -0.34
N TRP A 249 1.73 11.76 0.81
CA TRP A 249 0.85 10.77 1.44
C TRP A 249 -0.51 11.41 1.79
N GLY A 250 -1.58 10.61 1.85
CA GLY A 250 -2.93 11.13 2.04
C GLY A 250 -4.04 10.16 1.63
N LYS A 251 -5.28 10.68 1.57
CA LYS A 251 -6.54 9.89 1.50
C LYS A 251 -6.67 8.89 0.34
N GLY A 252 -5.89 9.03 -0.72
CA GLY A 252 -5.90 8.10 -1.86
C GLY A 252 -4.88 6.98 -1.77
N ASN A 253 -3.99 7.03 -0.77
CA ASN A 253 -2.93 6.05 -0.58
C ASN A 253 -3.37 4.99 0.43
N ASN A 254 -2.96 3.76 0.18
CA ASN A 254 -3.22 2.64 1.07
C ASN A 254 -1.91 1.91 1.33
N TYR A 255 -1.79 1.35 2.53
CA TYR A 255 -0.69 0.47 2.89
C TYR A 255 -1.20 -0.89 3.39
N ASN A 256 -0.31 -1.85 3.37
CA ASN A 256 -0.44 -3.09 4.10
C ASN A 256 0.86 -3.34 4.86
N VAL A 257 0.73 -3.95 6.04
CA VAL A 257 1.88 -4.32 6.88
C VAL A 257 2.08 -5.81 6.74
N LEU A 258 3.31 -6.19 6.41
CA LEU A 258 3.75 -7.55 6.31
C LEU A 258 4.80 -7.78 7.39
N SER A 259 4.72 -8.91 8.09
CA SER A 259 5.77 -9.30 9.02
C SER A 259 5.92 -10.80 9.11
N ASN A 260 7.14 -11.29 9.24
CA ASN A 260 7.39 -12.70 9.57
C ASN A 260 6.95 -13.08 10.98
N ASN A 261 6.50 -12.11 11.79
CA ASN A 261 5.93 -12.34 13.10
C ASN A 261 4.42 -12.05 13.11
N LYS A 262 3.62 -13.12 13.28
CA LYS A 262 2.14 -13.03 13.32
C LYS A 262 1.63 -12.26 14.55
N ALA A 263 2.36 -12.28 15.66
CA ALA A 263 2.03 -11.53 16.87
C ALA A 263 2.06 -10.02 16.61
N TYR A 264 3.10 -9.55 15.91
CA TYR A 264 3.24 -8.16 15.52
C TYR A 264 2.04 -7.69 14.70
N ILE A 265 1.66 -8.47 13.69
CA ILE A 265 0.49 -8.18 12.84
C ILE A 265 -0.80 -8.10 13.66
N ARG A 266 -1.00 -9.01 14.62
CA ARG A 266 -2.15 -8.99 15.52
C ARG A 266 -2.19 -7.69 16.34
N GLN A 267 -1.05 -7.26 16.89
CA GLN A 267 -0.99 -6.00 17.65
C GLN A 267 -1.25 -4.76 16.78
N ILE A 268 -0.77 -4.73 15.53
CA ILE A 268 -1.10 -3.66 14.58
C ILE A 268 -2.61 -3.61 14.34
N LEU A 269 -3.25 -4.76 14.09
CA LEU A 269 -4.70 -4.83 13.88
C LEU A 269 -5.51 -4.45 15.12
N ALA A 270 -4.98 -4.70 16.32
CA ALA A 270 -5.65 -4.39 17.58
C ALA A 270 -5.52 -2.92 18.02
N SER A 271 -4.52 -2.17 17.51
CA SER A 271 -4.20 -0.83 18.00
C SER A 271 -4.30 0.24 16.91
N LYS A 272 -5.28 1.14 17.06
CA LYS A 272 -5.43 2.32 16.20
C LYS A 272 -4.22 3.25 16.30
N GLU A 273 -3.65 3.39 17.49
CA GLU A 273 -2.45 4.21 17.74
C GLU A 273 -1.23 3.69 16.97
N LYS A 274 -1.02 2.36 16.92
CA LYS A 274 0.05 1.77 16.10
C LYS A 274 -0.19 1.99 14.60
N GLN A 275 -1.44 1.90 14.15
CA GLN A 275 -1.79 2.21 12.76
C GLN A 275 -1.57 3.68 12.42
N ASP A 276 -1.89 4.61 13.33
CA ASP A 276 -1.63 6.05 13.16
C ASP A 276 -0.13 6.36 13.14
N THR A 277 0.66 5.65 13.94
CA THR A 277 2.12 5.77 13.93
C THR A 277 2.69 5.38 12.57
N ILE A 278 2.20 4.29 11.99
CA ILE A 278 2.59 3.87 10.63
C ILE A 278 2.16 4.90 9.59
N ASP A 279 0.92 5.39 9.64
CA ASP A 279 0.41 6.38 8.69
C ASP A 279 1.23 7.68 8.73
N LYS A 280 1.57 8.16 9.93
CA LYS A 280 2.42 9.33 10.14
C LYS A 280 3.82 9.13 9.57
N MET A 281 4.45 7.99 9.87
CA MET A 281 5.76 7.62 9.31
C MET A 281 5.74 7.60 7.78
N MET A 282 4.70 7.02 7.17
CA MET A 282 4.55 7.03 5.72
C MET A 282 4.40 8.46 5.16
N ALA A 283 3.66 9.32 5.86
CA ALA A 283 3.55 10.72 5.48
C ALA A 283 4.87 11.48 5.53
N GLU A 284 5.69 11.23 6.56
CA GLU A 284 7.02 11.79 6.70
C GLU A 284 7.95 11.34 5.56
N TYR A 285 8.01 10.04 5.26
CA TYR A 285 8.83 9.54 4.15
C TYR A 285 8.45 10.15 2.80
N PHE A 286 7.15 10.19 2.48
CA PHE A 286 6.69 10.79 1.22
C PHE A 286 7.00 12.28 1.13
N ALA A 287 6.86 13.01 2.23
CA ALA A 287 7.18 14.44 2.29
C ALA A 287 8.68 14.69 2.07
N MET A 288 9.55 13.96 2.79
CA MET A 288 11.01 14.12 2.67
C MET A 288 11.49 13.87 1.23
N ILE A 289 11.06 12.76 0.62
CA ILE A 289 11.45 12.41 -0.76
C ILE A 289 10.95 13.45 -1.74
N LYS A 290 9.69 13.88 -1.61
CA LYS A 290 9.11 14.90 -2.49
C LYS A 290 9.87 16.22 -2.41
N THR A 291 10.11 16.72 -1.20
CA THR A 291 10.80 17.99 -0.99
C THR A 291 12.21 17.98 -1.58
N GLU A 292 12.97 16.90 -1.36
CA GLU A 292 14.31 16.79 -1.90
C GLU A 292 14.32 16.68 -3.43
N PHE A 293 13.39 15.93 -4.02
CA PHE A 293 13.27 15.83 -5.48
C PHE A 293 12.85 17.16 -6.13
N GLU A 294 11.94 17.91 -5.52
CA GLU A 294 11.56 19.25 -5.97
C GLU A 294 12.74 20.22 -5.90
N LYS A 295 13.50 20.17 -4.80
CA LYS A 295 14.72 20.97 -4.64
C LYS A 295 15.74 20.66 -5.74
N ARG A 296 16.06 19.39 -5.97
CA ARG A 296 17.00 18.98 -7.03
C ARG A 296 16.53 19.38 -8.42
N ALA A 297 15.23 19.21 -8.71
CA ALA A 297 14.65 19.61 -9.99
C ALA A 297 14.74 21.13 -10.21
N GLU A 298 14.54 21.93 -9.15
CA GLU A 298 14.71 23.38 -9.21
C GLU A 298 16.17 23.80 -9.39
N GLU A 299 17.11 23.17 -8.67
CA GLU A 299 18.55 23.38 -8.85
C GLU A 299 19.00 23.05 -10.28
N GLU A 300 18.55 21.93 -10.84
CA GLU A 300 18.82 21.56 -12.23
C GLU A 300 18.20 22.56 -13.21
N ARG A 301 16.97 23.02 -12.95
CA ARG A 301 16.31 24.05 -13.77
C ARG A 301 17.12 25.34 -13.75
N LEU A 302 17.52 25.83 -12.57
CA LEU A 302 18.33 27.04 -12.40
C LEU A 302 19.69 26.91 -13.07
N ALA A 303 20.37 25.77 -12.93
CA ALA A 303 21.63 25.49 -13.61
C ALA A 303 21.47 25.54 -15.13
N LYS A 304 20.43 24.89 -15.68
CA LYS A 304 20.13 24.95 -17.10
C LYS A 304 19.69 26.34 -17.55
N VAL A 305 19.09 27.17 -16.70
CA VAL A 305 18.72 28.57 -17.02
C VAL A 305 19.97 29.46 -17.06
N ALA A 306 20.91 29.22 -16.14
CA ALA A 306 22.12 30.02 -16.00
C ALA A 306 23.05 29.92 -17.22
N THR A 307 23.11 28.75 -17.85
CA THR A 307 23.99 28.45 -18.99
C THR A 307 23.31 28.57 -20.35
N ARG A 308 21.99 28.78 -20.40
CA ARG A 308 21.25 28.78 -21.67
C ARG A 308 21.38 30.10 -22.41
N ASP A 309 21.81 30.01 -23.66
CA ASP A 309 21.85 31.14 -24.58
C ASP A 309 20.64 31.14 -25.52
N LEU A 310 20.40 32.31 -26.11
CA LEU A 310 19.46 32.40 -27.22
C LEU A 310 20.00 31.61 -28.43
N PRO A 311 19.11 31.00 -29.24
CA PRO A 311 19.51 30.41 -30.50
C PRO A 311 20.23 31.44 -31.38
N ALA A 312 21.22 30.98 -32.15
CA ALA A 312 21.90 31.83 -33.13
C ALA A 312 20.90 32.41 -34.13
N GLN A 313 21.08 33.69 -34.46
CA GLN A 313 20.28 34.35 -35.47
C GLN A 313 20.71 33.90 -36.87
N GLY A 314 19.73 33.56 -37.70
CA GLY A 314 19.92 33.27 -39.12
C GLY A 314 19.73 34.54 -39.95
N ILE A 315 18.55 34.73 -40.55
CA ILE A 315 18.21 35.94 -41.32
C ILE A 315 18.33 37.19 -40.43
N GLN A 316 19.24 38.09 -40.80
CA GLN A 316 19.49 39.37 -40.15
C GLN A 316 18.95 40.53 -41.01
N ASP A 317 17.63 40.71 -41.00
CA ASP A 317 16.93 41.81 -41.69
C ASP A 317 16.00 42.53 -40.69
N SER A 318 16.28 43.81 -40.43
CA SER A 318 15.59 44.60 -39.40
C SER A 318 14.11 44.85 -39.73
N GLY A 319 13.76 44.96 -41.02
CA GLY A 319 12.39 45.10 -41.47
C GLY A 319 11.58 43.82 -41.23
N GLN A 320 12.14 42.66 -41.57
CA GLN A 320 11.52 41.35 -41.35
C GLN A 320 11.41 41.02 -39.87
N GLN A 321 12.41 41.38 -39.05
CA GLN A 321 12.34 41.21 -37.58
C GLN A 321 11.21 42.04 -36.96
N LYS A 322 11.01 43.29 -37.41
CA LYS A 322 9.89 44.11 -36.96
C LYS A 322 8.54 43.48 -37.33
N GLN A 323 8.40 43.00 -38.57
CA GLN A 323 7.17 42.33 -39.00
C GLN A 323 6.92 41.01 -38.24
N ALA A 324 7.98 40.27 -37.93
CA ALA A 324 7.91 39.07 -37.09
C ALA A 324 7.44 39.40 -35.66
N LEU A 325 7.97 40.45 -35.05
CA LEU A 325 7.56 40.90 -33.72
C LEU A 325 6.08 41.30 -33.70
N GLU A 326 5.64 42.09 -34.68
CA GLU A 326 4.23 42.47 -34.81
C GLU A 326 3.32 41.26 -35.01
N ALA A 327 3.73 40.29 -35.83
CA ALA A 327 3.01 39.04 -36.03
C ALA A 327 2.90 38.24 -34.73
N SER A 328 3.96 38.20 -33.93
CA SER A 328 3.99 37.53 -32.63
C SER A 328 3.11 38.22 -31.59
N ILE A 329 3.11 39.55 -31.53
CA ILE A 329 2.22 40.31 -30.64
C ILE A 329 0.75 40.07 -31.02
N ARG A 330 0.42 40.06 -32.32
CA ARG A 330 -0.94 39.71 -32.78
C ARG A 330 -1.34 38.29 -32.37
N TRP A 331 -0.43 37.32 -32.54
CA TRP A 331 -0.66 35.94 -32.12
C TRP A 331 -0.90 35.85 -30.61
N ALA A 332 -0.01 36.41 -29.80
CA ALA A 332 -0.14 36.45 -28.34
C ALA A 332 -1.47 37.07 -27.89
N LYS A 333 -1.89 38.18 -28.51
CA LYS A 333 -3.18 38.81 -28.23
C LYS A 333 -4.36 37.91 -28.61
N ALA A 334 -4.32 37.28 -29.79
CA ALA A 334 -5.39 36.39 -30.25
C ALA A 334 -5.56 35.16 -29.36
N TRP A 335 -4.46 34.68 -28.76
CA TRP A 335 -4.43 33.51 -27.88
C TRP A 335 -4.41 33.86 -26.38
N ASN A 336 -4.63 35.13 -26.02
CA ASN A 336 -4.65 35.63 -24.63
C ASN A 336 -3.41 35.27 -23.81
N TRP A 337 -2.23 35.37 -24.41
CA TRP A 337 -0.97 35.15 -23.70
C TRP A 337 -0.75 36.26 -22.66
N LYS A 338 -0.19 35.88 -21.52
CA LYS A 338 0.07 36.81 -20.40
C LYS A 338 1.47 37.43 -20.50
N GLU A 339 2.34 36.82 -21.30
CA GLU A 339 3.71 37.23 -21.52
C GLU A 339 3.78 38.50 -22.36
N THR A 340 4.70 39.39 -22.00
CA THR A 340 5.07 40.53 -22.85
C THR A 340 6.15 40.06 -23.82
N ILE A 341 5.90 40.16 -25.13
CA ILE A 341 6.90 39.81 -26.16
C ILE A 341 7.87 40.99 -26.31
N ASN A 342 9.16 40.72 -26.16
CA ASN A 342 10.24 41.71 -26.20
C ASN A 342 10.87 41.79 -27.59
N ALA A 343 11.18 40.64 -28.20
CA ALA A 343 11.80 40.58 -29.51
C ALA A 343 11.41 39.31 -30.28
N ALA A 344 11.68 39.32 -31.59
CA ALA A 344 11.46 38.21 -32.50
C ALA A 344 12.63 38.12 -33.50
N TYR A 345 13.19 36.92 -33.65
CA TYR A 345 14.35 36.69 -34.53
C TYR A 345 14.17 35.40 -35.32
N PHE A 346 14.78 35.34 -36.51
CA PHE A 346 14.84 34.12 -37.30
C PHE A 346 16.03 33.27 -36.88
N THR A 347 15.83 31.96 -36.79
CA THR A 347 16.92 30.97 -36.65
C THR A 347 17.26 30.33 -37.99
N SER A 348 16.35 30.40 -38.95
CA SER A 348 16.60 29.96 -40.32
C SER A 348 17.55 30.94 -41.01
N ASN A 349 18.53 30.43 -41.74
CA ASN A 349 19.44 31.23 -42.56
C ASN A 349 18.78 31.69 -43.88
N ASP A 350 17.69 31.02 -44.30
CA ASP A 350 16.95 31.35 -45.51
C ASP A 350 15.46 30.94 -45.37
N TRP A 351 14.65 31.42 -46.30
CA TRP A 351 13.24 31.11 -46.44
C TRP A 351 13.02 29.80 -47.20
N ALA A 352 12.18 28.93 -46.66
CA ALA A 352 11.69 27.76 -47.40
C ALA A 352 10.45 28.15 -48.21
N ILE A 353 10.53 28.12 -49.54
CA ILE A 353 9.39 28.38 -50.43
C ILE A 353 8.37 27.25 -50.31
N THR A 354 7.12 27.62 -50.02
CA THR A 354 5.99 26.68 -50.03
C THR A 354 5.28 26.72 -51.37
N ARG A 355 4.96 25.55 -51.91
CA ARG A 355 4.29 25.39 -53.20
C ARG A 355 3.03 24.54 -53.05
N ASN A 356 2.03 24.77 -53.90
CA ASN A 356 0.91 23.87 -54.02
C ASN A 356 1.42 22.50 -54.51
N ARG A 357 1.04 21.42 -53.83
CA ARG A 357 1.56 20.07 -54.11
C ARG A 357 1.19 19.54 -55.49
N LEU A 358 0.07 19.97 -56.06
CA LEU A 358 -0.43 19.50 -57.35
C LEU A 358 0.06 20.36 -58.50
N THR A 359 0.06 21.68 -58.34
CA THR A 359 0.34 22.62 -59.45
C THR A 359 1.76 23.19 -59.43
N GLY A 360 2.50 23.06 -58.32
CA GLY A 360 3.85 23.62 -58.17
C GLY A 360 3.90 25.15 -58.00
N VAL A 361 2.75 25.83 -58.07
CA VAL A 361 2.62 27.28 -57.89
C VAL A 361 3.08 27.69 -56.49
N ILE A 362 3.84 28.79 -56.39
CA ILE A 362 4.27 29.35 -55.10
C ILE A 362 3.03 29.81 -54.32
N THR A 363 2.90 29.34 -53.10
CA THR A 363 1.81 29.72 -52.18
C THR A 363 2.30 30.57 -51.01
N GLY A 364 3.62 30.69 -50.84
CA GLY A 364 4.21 31.46 -49.77
C GLY A 364 5.64 31.03 -49.48
N LYS A 365 6.14 31.48 -48.32
CA LYS A 365 7.42 31.07 -47.77
C LYS A 365 7.36 31.01 -46.25
N VAL A 366 8.16 30.14 -45.66
CA VAL A 366 8.23 29.92 -44.21
C VAL A 366 9.65 30.02 -43.69
N ALA A 367 9.80 30.57 -42.48
CA ALA A 367 11.06 30.63 -41.75
C ALA A 367 10.82 30.27 -40.28
N ARG A 368 11.79 29.58 -39.67
CA ARG A 368 11.77 29.32 -38.22
C ARG A 368 12.40 30.49 -37.49
N GLY A 369 11.88 30.76 -36.30
CA GLY A 369 12.40 31.80 -35.43
C GLY A 369 12.21 31.46 -33.96
N TYR A 370 12.56 32.41 -33.12
CA TYR A 370 12.14 32.44 -31.74
C TYR A 370 11.67 33.84 -31.36
N ILE A 371 10.87 33.88 -30.32
CA ILE A 371 10.48 35.10 -29.63
C ILE A 371 11.08 35.11 -28.24
N THR A 372 11.51 36.28 -27.77
CA THR A 372 11.86 36.50 -26.36
C THR A 372 10.67 37.15 -25.67
N MET A 373 10.44 36.75 -24.42
CA MET A 373 9.28 37.21 -23.67
C MET A 373 9.58 37.29 -22.18
N LYS A 374 8.88 38.20 -21.51
CA LYS A 374 8.87 38.32 -20.04
C LYS A 374 7.49 37.91 -19.52
N HIS A 375 7.47 36.91 -18.65
CA HIS A 375 6.26 36.45 -17.99
C HIS A 375 5.97 37.32 -16.73
N PRO A 376 4.70 37.51 -16.33
CA PRO A 376 4.35 38.34 -15.17
C PRO A 376 4.97 37.91 -13.83
N ASP A 377 5.39 36.66 -13.70
CA ASP A 377 6.13 36.15 -12.52
C ASP A 377 7.61 36.56 -12.49
N GLY A 378 8.05 37.40 -13.43
CA GLY A 378 9.42 37.90 -13.54
C GLY A 378 10.36 37.01 -14.34
N ARG A 379 9.94 35.81 -14.77
CA ARG A 379 10.78 34.93 -15.58
C ARG A 379 10.90 35.42 -17.02
N CYS A 380 12.10 35.32 -17.56
CA CYS A 380 12.38 35.56 -18.98
C CYS A 380 12.44 34.23 -19.72
N ARG A 381 11.86 34.19 -20.91
CA ARG A 381 11.74 32.98 -21.72
C ARG A 381 12.02 33.27 -23.18
N PHE A 382 12.44 32.24 -23.91
CA PHE A 382 12.31 32.23 -25.36
C PHE A 382 11.47 31.03 -25.80
N GLN A 383 10.77 31.19 -26.92
CA GLN A 383 9.94 30.15 -27.50
C GLN A 383 10.20 30.04 -28.99
N TYR A 384 10.38 28.82 -29.48
CA TYR A 384 10.48 28.57 -30.92
C TYR A 384 9.14 28.84 -31.60
N VAL A 385 9.19 29.46 -32.77
CA VAL A 385 8.01 29.79 -33.57
C VAL A 385 8.29 29.57 -35.05
N SER A 386 7.23 29.49 -35.84
CA SER A 386 7.31 29.48 -37.30
C SER A 386 6.55 30.67 -37.87
N TYR A 387 7.20 31.40 -38.77
CA TYR A 387 6.63 32.53 -39.49
C TYR A 387 6.35 32.14 -40.93
N ARG A 388 5.27 32.69 -41.48
CA ARG A 388 4.89 32.51 -42.88
C ARG A 388 4.51 33.85 -43.50
N GLN A 389 4.87 34.01 -44.77
CA GLN A 389 4.31 35.01 -45.67
C GLN A 389 3.61 34.28 -46.81
N ASP A 390 2.31 34.52 -46.98
CA ASP A 390 1.59 34.00 -48.14
C ASP A 390 1.98 34.75 -49.40
N TYR A 391 1.85 34.09 -50.55
CA TYR A 391 2.08 34.69 -51.86
C TYR A 391 0.76 34.78 -52.61
N ASP A 392 0.37 35.98 -53.03
CA ASP A 392 -0.92 36.24 -53.69
C ASP A 392 -0.90 36.06 -55.22
N GLY A 393 0.25 35.62 -55.76
CA GLY A 393 0.49 35.52 -57.20
C GLY A 393 1.41 36.62 -57.73
N SER A 394 1.54 37.74 -57.02
CA SER A 394 2.40 38.88 -57.40
C SER A 394 3.37 39.30 -56.30
N ASN A 395 2.94 39.31 -55.04
CA ASN A 395 3.72 39.79 -53.89
C ASN A 395 3.61 38.85 -52.68
N TYR A 396 4.61 38.92 -51.80
CA TYR A 396 4.52 38.30 -50.48
C TYR A 396 3.76 39.21 -49.52
N MET A 397 2.78 38.63 -48.83
CA MET A 397 1.89 39.30 -47.89
C MET A 397 2.53 39.46 -46.51
N ASN A 398 1.77 40.04 -45.57
CA ASN A 398 2.20 40.24 -44.19
C ASN A 398 2.56 38.93 -43.47
N PHE A 399 3.50 39.04 -42.54
CA PHE A 399 3.89 37.94 -41.65
C PHE A 399 2.72 37.52 -40.77
N HIS A 400 2.58 36.21 -40.61
CA HIS A 400 1.80 35.62 -39.53
C HIS A 400 2.57 34.43 -38.94
N MET A 401 2.31 34.16 -37.67
CA MET A 401 2.78 32.92 -37.06
C MET A 401 1.91 31.76 -37.50
N THR A 402 2.51 30.59 -37.73
CA THR A 402 1.81 29.35 -38.13
C THR A 402 1.99 28.22 -37.13
N GLY A 403 2.92 28.36 -36.18
CA GLY A 403 3.16 27.34 -35.17
C GLY A 403 4.01 27.86 -34.02
N VAL A 404 3.80 27.23 -32.87
CA VAL A 404 4.56 27.43 -31.64
C VAL A 404 5.25 26.13 -31.26
N GLY A 405 6.51 26.23 -30.85
CA GLY A 405 7.34 25.11 -30.41
C GLY A 405 7.60 25.16 -28.91
N PRO A 406 8.61 24.39 -28.44
CA PRO A 406 9.01 24.36 -27.04
C PRO A 406 9.40 25.75 -26.51
N ILE A 407 9.17 25.96 -25.22
CA ILE A 407 9.49 27.18 -24.47
C ILE A 407 10.57 26.89 -23.44
N TYR A 408 11.48 27.85 -23.24
CA TYR A 408 12.64 27.69 -22.38
C TYR A 408 12.84 28.96 -21.54
N ASP A 409 12.99 28.79 -20.22
CA ASP A 409 13.45 29.87 -19.33
C ASP A 409 14.93 30.21 -19.63
N LEU A 410 15.32 31.47 -19.49
CA LEU A 410 16.71 31.95 -19.54
C LEU A 410 16.90 33.17 -18.62
N LYS A 411 18.17 33.59 -18.40
CA LYS A 411 18.44 34.82 -17.66
C LYS A 411 17.90 36.05 -18.39
N CYS A 412 17.38 37.01 -17.65
CA CYS A 412 16.74 38.21 -18.21
C CYS A 412 17.72 39.21 -18.84
N ASP A 413 19.02 39.13 -18.54
CA ASP A 413 20.06 39.91 -19.20
C ASP A 413 20.34 39.47 -20.64
N LYS A 414 19.77 38.33 -21.06
CA LYS A 414 19.90 37.78 -22.41
C LYS A 414 18.74 38.13 -23.35
N ILE A 415 17.70 38.83 -22.90
CA ILE A 415 16.50 39.13 -23.72
C ILE A 415 16.40 40.59 -24.16
#